data_AF-A0A2G9TJ18-F1
#
_entry.id   AF-A0A2G9TJ18-F1
#
_cell.length_a   1.000
_cell.length_b   1.000
_cell.length_c   1.000
_cell.angle_alpha   90.00
_cell.angle_beta   90.00
_cell.angle_gamma   90.00
#
_symmetry.space_group_name_H-M   'P 1'
#
loop_
_entity.id
_entity.type
_entity.pdbx_description
1 polymer ?
#
loop_
_entity_poly.entity_id
_entity_poly.type
_entity_poly.pdbx_seq_one_letter_code
_entity_poly.pdbx_strand_id
1 'polypeptide(L)'
;MSQATDRKAIASEAEKYKDILVGDEGAPYDRIIDLDLDTLVPHVNGPYTPDLAWPIDKFAENAKKNGWPQDIKVALIGSCTNSSYEDMTRAASIAKQALDKGMKAKTLFVVTPGSEQVRATIERDGLTKIFEDFGGTVLANACGPCIGQWDRQDVKMGEKNTIVTSYNRNFTGRNDANPATHSFLTSPDTVVALAINGRLDFNPLKDELTAPDGPF
;
A
#
# COMPACT_ATOMS: atom_id res chain seq x y z
N MET A 1 11.47 -8.17 18.54
CA MET A 1 11.96 -7.94 17.16
C MET A 1 13.47 -8.15 16.98
N SER A 2 14.36 -7.53 17.78
CA SER A 2 15.82 -7.65 17.59
C SER A 2 16.40 -9.07 17.71
N GLN A 3 15.82 -9.91 18.58
CA GLN A 3 16.21 -11.33 18.68
C GLN A 3 15.79 -12.17 17.47
N ALA A 4 14.67 -11.85 16.83
CA ALA A 4 14.14 -12.60 15.68
C ALA A 4 14.85 -12.25 14.35
N THR A 5 15.77 -11.27 14.37
CA THR A 5 16.47 -10.77 13.18
C THR A 5 18.00 -10.88 13.30
N ASP A 6 18.49 -11.67 14.27
CA ASP A 6 19.92 -11.83 14.58
C ASP A 6 20.66 -10.51 14.94
N ARG A 7 19.92 -9.46 15.31
CA ARG A 7 20.46 -8.14 15.67
C ARG A 7 20.61 -7.94 17.18
N LYS A 8 20.61 -9.03 17.96
CA LYS A 8 20.68 -8.96 19.43
C LYS A 8 21.92 -8.21 19.92
N ALA A 9 23.10 -8.51 19.35
CA ALA A 9 24.35 -7.85 19.75
C ALA A 9 24.30 -6.34 19.52
N ILE A 10 23.80 -5.90 18.36
CA ILE A 10 23.66 -4.48 18.01
C ILE A 10 22.65 -3.80 18.95
N ALA A 11 21.50 -4.43 19.20
CA ALA A 11 20.49 -3.88 20.10
C ALA A 11 21.00 -3.76 21.55
N SER A 12 21.73 -4.77 22.05
CA SER A 12 22.35 -4.72 23.36
C SER A 12 23.44 -3.65 23.46
N GLU A 13 24.18 -3.38 22.38
CA GLU A 13 25.15 -2.29 22.35
C GLU A 13 24.45 -0.92 22.34
N ALA A 14 23.41 -0.75 21.53
CA ALA A 14 22.64 0.49 21.45
C ALA A 14 22.00 0.86 22.80
N GLU A 15 21.49 -0.13 23.57
CA GLU A 15 20.87 0.13 24.87
C GLU A 15 21.85 0.74 25.89
N LYS A 16 23.16 0.47 25.77
CA LYS A 16 24.19 1.09 26.64
C LYS A 16 24.34 2.60 26.42
N TYR A 17 23.91 3.09 25.26
CA TYR A 17 24.03 4.48 24.81
C TYR A 17 22.67 5.13 24.59
N LYS A 18 21.62 4.62 25.24
CA LYS A 18 20.23 5.06 25.04
C LYS A 18 20.04 6.55 25.27
N ASP A 19 20.78 7.11 26.21
CA ASP A 19 20.80 8.52 26.58
C ASP A 19 21.18 9.44 25.40
N ILE A 20 22.03 8.98 24.48
CA ILE A 20 22.42 9.74 23.28
C ILE A 20 21.63 9.36 22.02
N LEU A 21 20.66 8.44 22.14
CA LEU A 21 19.81 7.96 21.04
C LEU A 21 18.35 8.47 21.15
N VAL A 22 18.10 9.41 22.06
CA VAL A 22 16.82 10.12 22.23
C VAL A 22 17.03 11.62 22.11
N GLY A 23 15.98 12.37 21.81
CA GLY A 23 16.04 13.83 21.85
C GLY A 23 16.18 14.34 23.29
N ASP A 24 16.93 15.42 23.48
CA ASP A 24 17.11 16.03 24.80
C ASP A 24 15.77 16.50 25.38
N GLU A 25 15.58 16.33 26.69
CA GLU A 25 14.40 16.83 27.39
C GLU A 25 14.32 18.37 27.26
N GLY A 26 13.18 18.87 26.78
CA GLY A 26 12.98 20.31 26.56
C GLY A 26 13.70 20.89 25.33
N ALA A 27 14.19 20.05 24.42
CA ALA A 27 14.76 20.51 23.16
C ALA A 27 13.76 21.42 22.40
N PRO A 28 14.18 22.62 21.96
CA PRO A 28 13.29 23.52 21.23
C PRO A 28 13.03 22.98 19.81
N TYR A 29 11.77 22.99 19.40
CA TYR A 29 11.34 22.70 18.03
C TYR A 29 10.79 23.97 17.38
N ASP A 30 11.17 24.27 16.14
CA ASP A 30 10.66 25.43 15.40
C ASP A 30 9.14 25.35 15.14
N ARG A 31 8.61 24.13 15.10
CA ARG A 31 7.18 23.84 14.94
C ARG A 31 6.83 22.53 15.63
N ILE A 32 5.72 22.52 16.35
CA ILE A 32 5.12 21.33 16.95
C ILE A 32 3.82 21.03 16.19
N ILE A 33 3.62 19.75 15.85
CA ILE A 33 2.39 19.24 15.23
C ILE A 33 1.89 18.11 16.11
N ASP A 34 0.71 18.28 16.70
CA ASP A 34 0.07 17.26 17.54
C ASP A 34 -0.84 16.38 16.68
N LEU A 35 -0.63 15.06 16.76
CA LEU A 35 -1.42 14.06 16.05
C LEU A 35 -1.93 13.02 17.05
N ASP A 36 -3.24 12.94 17.19
CA ASP A 36 -3.91 11.92 18.00
C ASP A 36 -4.15 10.65 17.17
N LEU A 37 -3.42 9.58 17.48
CA LEU A 37 -3.50 8.31 16.77
C LEU A 37 -4.84 7.58 16.98
N ASP A 38 -5.55 7.86 18.08
CA ASP A 38 -6.85 7.23 18.37
C ASP A 38 -7.96 7.76 17.45
N THR A 39 -7.76 8.96 16.90
CA THR A 39 -8.71 9.60 15.96
C THR A 39 -8.31 9.46 14.50
N LEU A 40 -7.09 8.95 14.23
CA LEU A 40 -6.58 8.81 12.87
C LEU A 40 -7.28 7.65 12.14
N VAL A 41 -7.78 7.95 10.94
CA VAL A 41 -8.42 6.96 10.05
C VAL A 41 -7.55 6.69 8.81
N PRO A 42 -7.79 5.61 8.04
CA PRO A 42 -7.12 5.40 6.77
C PRO A 42 -7.28 6.59 5.83
N HIS A 43 -6.20 6.92 5.12
CA HIS A 43 -6.14 8.01 4.16
C HIS A 43 -5.75 7.52 2.78
N VAL A 44 -6.22 8.24 1.77
CA VAL A 44 -5.83 8.06 0.37
C VAL A 44 -5.38 9.41 -0.17
N ASN A 45 -4.16 9.48 -0.69
CA ASN A 45 -3.55 10.72 -1.16
C ASN A 45 -3.41 10.74 -2.69
N GLY A 46 -3.66 11.87 -3.33
CA GLY A 46 -3.49 12.04 -4.78
C GLY A 46 -4.65 12.73 -5.49
N PRO A 47 -4.65 12.75 -6.84
CA PRO A 47 -3.92 11.81 -7.72
C PRO A 47 -2.56 12.24 -8.28
N TYR A 48 -2.15 13.50 -8.11
CA TYR A 48 -0.92 14.05 -8.74
C TYR A 48 0.10 14.65 -7.77
N THR A 49 -0.22 14.65 -6.48
CA THR A 49 0.62 15.18 -5.42
C THR A 49 0.42 14.37 -4.15
N PRO A 50 1.49 14.10 -3.37
CA PRO A 50 1.39 13.26 -2.18
C PRO A 50 0.75 13.97 -0.98
N ASP A 51 0.58 15.29 -1.01
CA ASP A 51 0.01 16.11 0.07
C ASP A 51 -1.50 16.32 -0.03
N LEU A 52 -2.12 15.97 -1.17
CA LEU A 52 -3.58 16.02 -1.33
C LEU A 52 -4.21 14.79 -0.66
N ALA A 53 -4.36 14.87 0.66
CA ALA A 53 -4.83 13.79 1.52
C ALA A 53 -6.36 13.80 1.71
N TRP A 54 -6.96 12.61 1.64
CA TRP A 54 -8.38 12.41 1.89
C TRP A 54 -8.59 11.29 2.92
N PRO A 55 -9.36 11.51 3.99
CA PRO A 55 -9.87 10.42 4.81
C PRO A 55 -10.70 9.47 3.93
N ILE A 56 -10.57 8.16 4.13
CA ILE A 56 -11.24 7.14 3.30
C ILE A 56 -12.76 7.36 3.23
N ASP A 57 -13.36 7.81 4.33
CA ASP A 57 -14.78 8.14 4.47
C ASP A 57 -15.27 9.27 3.57
N LYS A 58 -14.36 10.15 3.12
CA LYS A 58 -14.66 11.29 2.24
C LYS A 58 -14.13 11.06 0.83
N PHE A 59 -13.35 10.02 0.62
CA PHE A 59 -12.63 9.82 -0.63
C PHE A 59 -13.58 9.54 -1.81
N ALA A 60 -14.60 8.70 -1.62
CA ALA A 60 -15.60 8.38 -2.63
C ALA A 60 -16.33 9.62 -3.20
N GLU A 61 -16.78 10.51 -2.32
CA GLU A 61 -17.45 11.76 -2.70
C GLU A 61 -16.50 12.67 -3.50
N ASN A 62 -15.26 12.81 -3.02
CA ASN A 62 -14.26 13.64 -3.68
C ASN A 62 -13.83 13.07 -5.03
N ALA A 63 -13.68 11.76 -5.16
CA ALA A 63 -13.36 11.13 -6.43
C ALA A 63 -14.43 11.38 -7.49
N LYS A 64 -15.72 11.30 -7.12
CA LYS A 64 -16.85 11.62 -7.99
C LYS A 64 -16.88 13.10 -8.37
N LYS A 65 -16.74 13.99 -7.38
CA LYS A 65 -16.75 15.44 -7.59
C LYS A 65 -15.65 15.92 -8.53
N ASN A 66 -14.46 15.32 -8.45
CA ASN A 66 -13.33 15.68 -9.29
C ASN A 66 -13.30 14.93 -10.63
N GLY A 67 -14.25 14.03 -10.89
CA GLY A 67 -14.34 13.28 -12.14
C GLY A 67 -13.16 12.32 -12.38
N TRP A 68 -12.57 11.78 -11.30
CA TRP A 68 -11.48 10.80 -11.43
C TRP A 68 -12.02 9.45 -11.91
N PRO A 69 -11.25 8.67 -12.71
CA PRO A 69 -11.69 7.34 -13.12
C PRO A 69 -11.92 6.45 -11.90
N GLN A 70 -13.13 5.91 -11.74
CA GLN A 70 -13.48 5.14 -10.55
C GLN A 70 -12.92 3.72 -10.60
N ASP A 71 -12.81 3.14 -11.80
CA ASP A 71 -12.29 1.79 -11.99
C ASP A 71 -10.77 1.77 -11.81
N ILE A 72 -10.33 1.01 -10.81
CA ILE A 72 -8.91 0.81 -10.54
C ILE A 72 -8.40 -0.21 -11.55
N LYS A 73 -7.41 0.18 -12.37
CA LYS A 73 -6.80 -0.74 -13.34
C LYS A 73 -5.77 -1.66 -12.67
N VAL A 74 -4.93 -1.08 -11.82
CA VAL A 74 -3.82 -1.79 -11.17
C VAL A 74 -3.70 -1.36 -9.72
N ALA A 75 -3.55 -2.35 -8.84
CA ALA A 75 -3.26 -2.18 -7.43
C ALA A 75 -1.83 -2.67 -7.16
N LEU A 76 -0.97 -1.83 -6.58
CA LEU A 76 0.45 -2.11 -6.39
C LEU A 76 0.85 -1.96 -4.91
N ILE A 77 1.32 -3.03 -4.29
CA ILE A 77 1.85 -2.97 -2.92
C ILE A 77 3.36 -3.21 -2.88
N GLY A 78 4.01 -2.69 -1.84
CA GLY A 78 5.43 -2.89 -1.59
C GLY A 78 6.30 -1.67 -1.90
N SER A 79 7.36 -1.86 -2.70
CA SER A 79 8.45 -0.88 -2.91
C SER A 79 9.22 -0.61 -1.60
N CYS A 80 10.06 0.42 -1.52
CA CYS A 80 10.82 0.72 -0.32
C CYS A 80 9.98 1.24 0.86
N THR A 81 8.78 1.78 0.61
CA THR A 81 7.97 2.43 1.64
C THR A 81 7.19 1.45 2.51
N ASN A 82 6.49 0.49 1.89
CA ASN A 82 5.52 -0.38 2.58
C ASN A 82 5.70 -1.84 2.19
N SER A 83 6.92 -2.36 2.41
CA SER A 83 7.29 -3.74 2.11
C SER A 83 8.00 -4.45 3.25
N SER A 84 7.81 -3.99 4.48
CA SER A 84 8.26 -4.75 5.64
C SER A 84 7.50 -6.07 5.74
N TYR A 85 7.99 -6.98 6.58
CA TYR A 85 7.25 -8.21 6.88
C TYR A 85 5.86 -7.90 7.46
N GLU A 86 5.76 -6.88 8.32
CA GLU A 86 4.48 -6.43 8.88
C GLU A 86 3.51 -5.95 7.80
N ASP A 87 3.97 -5.10 6.87
CA ASP A 87 3.18 -4.64 5.73
C ASP A 87 2.62 -5.82 4.91
N MET A 88 3.48 -6.81 4.61
CA MET A 88 3.11 -8.00 3.85
C MET A 88 2.12 -8.88 4.61
N THR A 89 2.29 -9.07 5.93
CA THR A 89 1.34 -9.84 6.74
C THR A 89 -0.04 -9.18 6.80
N ARG A 90 -0.11 -7.84 6.94
CA ARG A 90 -1.37 -7.10 6.96
C ARG A 90 -2.09 -7.21 5.61
N ALA A 91 -1.37 -7.00 4.51
CA ALA A 91 -1.91 -7.15 3.17
C ALA A 91 -2.38 -8.59 2.89
N ALA A 92 -1.59 -9.59 3.27
CA ALA A 92 -1.94 -11.01 3.12
C ALA A 92 -3.16 -11.40 3.96
N SER A 93 -3.33 -10.83 5.15
CA SER A 93 -4.52 -11.05 5.99
C SER A 93 -5.81 -10.65 5.28
N ILE A 94 -5.84 -9.47 4.64
CA ILE A 94 -7.00 -9.00 3.87
C ILE A 94 -7.23 -9.87 2.62
N ALA A 95 -6.16 -10.19 1.88
CA ALA A 95 -6.24 -11.07 0.71
C ALA A 95 -6.77 -12.47 1.09
N LYS A 96 -6.34 -13.01 2.23
CA LYS A 96 -6.79 -14.30 2.74
C LYS A 96 -8.28 -14.28 3.07
N GLN A 97 -8.79 -13.23 3.71
CA GLN A 97 -10.23 -13.10 3.99
C GLN A 97 -11.07 -13.14 2.70
N ALA A 98 -10.60 -12.47 1.64
CA ALA A 98 -11.24 -12.53 0.33
C ALA A 98 -11.18 -13.94 -0.28
N LEU A 99 -10.04 -14.61 -0.20
CA LEU A 99 -9.86 -15.98 -0.70
C LEU A 99 -10.74 -17.00 0.04
N ASP A 100 -10.87 -16.88 1.37
CA ASP A 100 -11.74 -17.74 2.18
C ASP A 100 -13.22 -17.59 1.75
N LYS A 101 -13.56 -16.47 1.11
CA LYS A 101 -14.85 -16.18 0.49
C LYS A 101 -14.89 -16.47 -1.01
N GLY A 102 -13.89 -17.14 -1.57
CA GLY A 102 -13.83 -17.48 -3.00
C GLY A 102 -13.65 -16.27 -3.92
N MET A 103 -13.20 -15.13 -3.39
CA MET A 103 -12.93 -13.92 -4.15
C MET A 103 -11.44 -13.76 -4.45
N LYS A 104 -11.16 -12.99 -5.50
CA LYS A 104 -9.81 -12.63 -5.96
C LYS A 104 -9.76 -11.13 -6.28
N ALA A 105 -8.57 -10.60 -6.53
CA ALA A 105 -8.44 -9.24 -7.03
C ALA A 105 -9.26 -9.06 -8.32
N LYS A 106 -10.06 -7.98 -8.37
CA LYS A 106 -10.75 -7.54 -9.59
C LYS A 106 -9.86 -6.68 -10.49
N THR A 107 -8.71 -6.28 -9.98
CA THR A 107 -7.71 -5.45 -10.66
C THR A 107 -6.46 -6.28 -10.94
N LEU A 108 -5.58 -5.79 -11.83
CA LEU A 108 -4.23 -6.34 -11.86
C LEU A 108 -3.56 -6.03 -10.52
N PHE A 109 -3.06 -7.06 -9.84
CA PHE A 109 -2.48 -6.91 -8.52
C PHE A 109 -1.00 -7.27 -8.56
N VAL A 110 -0.16 -6.40 -8.00
CA VAL A 110 1.30 -6.51 -8.08
C VAL A 110 1.91 -6.31 -6.71
N VAL A 111 2.84 -7.18 -6.32
CA VAL A 111 3.51 -7.16 -5.02
C VAL A 111 5.02 -7.05 -5.21
N THR A 112 5.65 -6.05 -4.57
CA THR A 112 7.10 -5.82 -4.69
C THR A 112 7.78 -5.90 -3.31
N PRO A 113 8.43 -7.00 -2.94
CA PRO A 113 9.20 -7.11 -1.71
C PRO A 113 10.38 -6.12 -1.69
N GLY A 114 10.66 -5.47 -0.56
CA GLY A 114 11.70 -4.43 -0.48
C GLY A 114 13.12 -4.96 -0.40
N SER A 115 13.31 -6.23 -0.10
CA SER A 115 14.61 -6.89 -0.02
C SER A 115 14.49 -8.38 -0.25
N GLU A 116 15.61 -9.02 -0.55
CA GLU A 116 15.64 -10.47 -0.70
C GLU A 116 15.37 -11.20 0.62
N GLN A 117 15.79 -10.61 1.74
CA GLN A 117 15.46 -11.15 3.07
C GLN A 117 13.95 -11.17 3.28
N VAL A 118 13.23 -10.09 2.98
CA VAL A 118 11.77 -10.05 3.09
C VAL A 118 11.15 -11.05 2.12
N ARG A 119 11.57 -11.07 0.85
CA ARG A 119 11.05 -12.00 -0.17
C ARG A 119 11.14 -13.45 0.30
N ALA A 120 12.31 -13.88 0.75
CA ALA A 120 12.54 -15.24 1.25
C ALA A 120 11.72 -15.54 2.52
N THR A 121 11.55 -14.54 3.41
CA THR A 121 10.77 -14.70 4.65
C THR A 121 9.29 -14.88 4.37
N ILE A 122 8.69 -14.03 3.51
CA ILE A 122 7.27 -14.13 3.16
C ILE A 122 6.96 -15.38 2.34
N GLU A 123 7.92 -15.87 1.55
CA GLU A 123 7.80 -17.13 0.83
C GLU A 123 7.78 -18.32 1.81
N ARG A 124 8.76 -18.38 2.72
CA ARG A 124 8.83 -19.40 3.78
C ARG A 124 7.55 -19.46 4.60
N ASP A 125 7.00 -18.30 4.95
CA ASP A 125 5.81 -18.18 5.81
C ASP A 125 4.49 -18.30 5.01
N GLY A 126 4.55 -18.54 3.70
CA GLY A 126 3.39 -18.82 2.85
C GLY A 126 2.61 -17.60 2.34
N LEU A 127 3.06 -16.38 2.64
CA LEU A 127 2.40 -15.14 2.24
C LEU A 127 2.47 -14.92 0.73
N THR A 128 3.60 -15.30 0.09
CA THR A 128 3.73 -15.27 -1.39
C THR A 128 2.59 -16.03 -2.06
N LYS A 129 2.30 -17.24 -1.56
CA LYS A 129 1.21 -18.08 -2.09
C LYS A 129 -0.15 -17.43 -1.92
N ILE A 130 -0.42 -16.77 -0.78
CA ILE A 130 -1.67 -16.04 -0.57
C ILE A 130 -1.83 -14.94 -1.63
N PHE A 131 -0.78 -14.17 -1.91
CA PHE A 131 -0.83 -13.13 -2.93
C PHE A 131 -1.06 -13.70 -4.34
N GLU A 132 -0.38 -14.79 -4.70
CA GLU A 132 -0.55 -15.46 -6.00
C GLU A 132 -1.96 -16.05 -6.16
N ASP A 133 -2.48 -16.74 -5.13
CA ASP A 133 -3.82 -17.31 -5.14
C ASP A 133 -4.89 -16.21 -5.29
N PHE A 134 -4.66 -15.05 -4.66
CA PHE A 134 -5.49 -13.84 -4.77
C PHE A 134 -5.44 -13.18 -6.16
N GLY A 135 -4.55 -13.63 -7.05
CA GLY A 135 -4.39 -13.12 -8.42
C GLY A 135 -3.25 -12.12 -8.58
N GLY A 136 -2.36 -12.03 -7.59
CA GLY A 136 -1.20 -11.16 -7.60
C GLY A 136 -0.01 -11.71 -8.36
N THR A 137 0.80 -10.81 -8.92
CA THR A 137 2.15 -11.13 -9.42
C THR A 137 3.19 -10.56 -8.47
N VAL A 138 4.07 -11.42 -7.95
CA VAL A 138 5.22 -10.97 -7.14
C VAL A 138 6.37 -10.60 -8.05
N LEU A 139 6.80 -9.34 -7.99
CA LEU A 139 7.92 -8.81 -8.77
C LEU A 139 9.27 -9.07 -8.08
N ALA A 140 10.34 -8.83 -8.85
CA ALA A 140 11.68 -8.74 -8.30
C ALA A 140 11.77 -7.66 -7.21
N ASN A 141 12.67 -7.86 -6.26
CA ASN A 141 12.99 -6.93 -5.17
C ASN A 141 13.78 -5.71 -5.67
N ALA A 142 13.12 -4.86 -6.47
CA ALA A 142 13.65 -3.64 -7.07
C ALA A 142 12.59 -2.53 -7.08
N CYS A 143 12.98 -1.28 -7.37
CA CYS A 143 12.04 -0.16 -7.37
C CYS A 143 10.90 -0.29 -8.41
N GLY A 144 11.19 -0.84 -9.59
CA GLY A 144 10.20 -1.18 -10.61
C GLY A 144 9.17 -0.06 -10.91
N PRO A 145 7.86 -0.34 -10.82
CA PRO A 145 6.80 0.64 -11.08
C PRO A 145 6.86 1.91 -10.21
N CYS A 146 7.54 1.90 -9.05
CA CYS A 146 7.64 3.08 -8.20
C CYS A 146 8.45 4.23 -8.85
N ILE A 147 9.32 3.91 -9.81
CA ILE A 147 10.16 4.88 -10.52
C ILE A 147 9.92 4.91 -12.04
N GLY A 148 8.85 4.28 -12.52
CA GLY A 148 8.57 4.21 -13.96
C GLY A 148 9.26 3.08 -14.69
N GLN A 149 9.97 2.18 -13.99
CA GLN A 149 10.54 0.97 -14.58
C GLN A 149 9.47 -0.13 -14.63
N TRP A 150 8.48 0.10 -15.49
CA TRP A 150 7.35 -0.79 -15.68
C TRP A 150 6.90 -0.75 -17.13
N ASP A 151 7.02 -1.90 -17.80
CA ASP A 151 6.45 -2.10 -19.15
C ASP A 151 4.95 -2.38 -19.02
N ARG A 152 4.17 -1.30 -18.90
CA ARG A 152 2.72 -1.36 -18.66
C ARG A 152 1.95 -1.56 -19.97
N GLN A 153 1.10 -2.58 -20.03
CA GLN A 153 0.42 -3.00 -21.26
C GLN A 153 -1.12 -3.00 -21.18
N ASP A 154 -1.72 -2.73 -20.01
CA ASP A 154 -3.18 -2.78 -19.80
C ASP A 154 -3.94 -1.53 -20.29
N VAL A 155 -3.23 -0.44 -20.59
CA VAL A 155 -3.81 0.83 -21.07
C VAL A 155 -2.98 1.44 -22.18
N LYS A 156 -3.60 2.26 -23.03
CA LYS A 156 -2.87 3.02 -24.05
C LYS A 156 -2.29 4.30 -23.45
N MET A 157 -1.15 4.76 -24.00
CA MET A 157 -0.58 6.06 -23.64
C MET A 157 -1.61 7.19 -23.84
N GLY A 158 -1.80 8.04 -22.83
CA GLY A 158 -2.80 9.11 -22.81
C GLY A 158 -4.21 8.70 -22.38
N GLU A 159 -4.47 7.40 -22.16
CA GLU A 159 -5.75 6.93 -21.61
C GLU A 159 -5.89 7.33 -20.15
N LYS A 160 -7.04 7.93 -19.80
CA LYS A 160 -7.38 8.24 -18.41
C LYS A 160 -7.70 6.96 -17.67
N ASN A 161 -6.95 6.69 -16.62
CA ASN A 161 -7.13 5.52 -15.77
C ASN A 161 -6.68 5.82 -14.33
N THR A 162 -6.97 4.87 -13.45
CA THR A 162 -6.60 4.94 -12.04
C THR A 162 -5.69 3.78 -11.68
N ILE A 163 -4.69 4.07 -10.84
CA ILE A 163 -3.92 3.08 -10.08
C ILE A 163 -3.92 3.47 -8.60
N VAL A 164 -3.83 2.47 -7.73
CA VAL A 164 -3.67 2.68 -6.29
C VAL A 164 -2.43 1.94 -5.83
N THR A 165 -1.58 2.62 -5.07
CA THR A 165 -0.27 2.09 -4.68
C THR A 165 0.02 2.31 -3.20
N SER A 166 0.84 1.44 -2.62
CA SER A 166 1.44 1.67 -1.29
C SER A 166 2.84 2.28 -1.40
N TYR A 167 3.03 3.16 -2.38
CA TYR A 167 4.29 3.88 -2.57
C TYR A 167 4.23 5.25 -1.88
N ASN A 168 5.16 6.15 -2.20
CA ASN A 168 5.25 7.48 -1.58
C ASN A 168 5.18 8.66 -2.57
N ARG A 169 5.18 8.42 -3.89
CA ARG A 169 5.17 9.46 -4.92
C ARG A 169 4.19 9.11 -6.02
N ASN A 170 3.34 10.07 -6.35
CA ASN A 170 2.28 9.98 -7.37
C ASN A 170 2.29 11.18 -8.32
N PHE A 171 3.45 11.80 -8.55
CA PHE A 171 3.56 12.85 -9.56
C PHE A 171 3.14 12.35 -10.95
N THR A 172 2.65 13.25 -11.79
CA THR A 172 2.19 12.96 -13.15
C THR A 172 3.18 12.08 -13.93
N GLY A 173 2.72 10.96 -14.46
CA GLY A 173 3.52 10.01 -15.25
C GLY A 173 4.63 9.28 -14.48
N ARG A 174 4.69 9.38 -13.15
CA ARG A 174 5.77 8.77 -12.36
C ARG A 174 5.86 7.25 -12.51
N ASN A 175 4.72 6.57 -12.55
CA ASN A 175 4.67 5.11 -12.45
C ASN A 175 4.81 4.39 -13.79
N ASP A 176 4.34 5.01 -14.88
CA ASP A 176 4.20 4.38 -16.20
C ASP A 176 4.41 5.36 -17.38
N ALA A 177 4.92 6.56 -17.10
CA ALA A 177 5.07 7.68 -18.05
C ALA A 177 3.76 8.19 -18.68
N ASN A 178 2.58 7.69 -18.29
CA ASN A 178 1.30 8.17 -18.80
C ASN A 178 0.82 9.38 -17.98
N PRO A 179 0.75 10.60 -18.56
CA PRO A 179 0.32 11.78 -17.82
C PRO A 179 -1.16 11.74 -17.44
N ALA A 180 -1.97 10.88 -18.07
CA ALA A 180 -3.40 10.74 -17.80
C ALA A 180 -3.70 9.74 -16.66
N THR A 181 -2.67 9.07 -16.11
CA THR A 181 -2.83 8.13 -15.00
C THR A 181 -2.98 8.86 -13.67
N HIS A 182 -4.08 8.57 -12.99
CA HIS A 182 -4.40 9.06 -11.65
C HIS A 182 -3.83 8.06 -10.63
N SER A 183 -2.77 8.46 -9.92
CA SER A 183 -2.06 7.59 -8.97
C SER A 183 -2.40 7.97 -7.53
N PHE A 184 -3.00 7.03 -6.80
CA PHE A 184 -3.35 7.23 -5.40
C PHE A 184 -2.40 6.46 -4.48
N LEU A 185 -2.04 7.08 -3.36
CA LEU A 185 -1.14 6.52 -2.34
C LEU A 185 -1.95 6.17 -1.09
N THR A 186 -1.78 4.96 -0.56
CA THR A 186 -2.42 4.54 0.69
C THR A 186 -1.65 3.36 1.32
N SER A 187 -2.12 2.84 2.45
CA SER A 187 -1.50 1.68 3.11
C SER A 187 -1.70 0.39 2.30
N PRO A 188 -0.80 -0.61 2.40
CA PRO A 188 -0.86 -1.82 1.57
C PRO A 188 -2.12 -2.66 1.82
N ASP A 189 -2.63 -2.70 3.04
CA ASP A 189 -3.91 -3.34 3.38
C ASP A 189 -5.11 -2.62 2.75
N THR A 190 -5.10 -1.28 2.71
CA THR A 190 -6.14 -0.51 2.00
C THR A 190 -6.06 -0.74 0.49
N VAL A 191 -4.86 -0.82 -0.09
CA VAL A 191 -4.67 -1.18 -1.52
C VAL A 191 -5.28 -2.55 -1.82
N VAL A 192 -5.02 -3.56 -0.99
CA VAL A 192 -5.61 -4.91 -1.17
C VAL A 192 -7.12 -4.86 -1.04
N ALA A 193 -7.66 -4.15 -0.05
CA ALA A 193 -9.10 -4.03 0.14
C ALA A 193 -9.79 -3.39 -1.09
N LEU A 194 -9.19 -2.32 -1.63
CA LEU A 194 -9.66 -1.68 -2.87
C LEU A 194 -9.49 -2.61 -4.09
N ALA A 195 -8.47 -3.46 -4.14
CA ALA A 195 -8.28 -4.43 -5.22
C ALA A 195 -9.36 -5.53 -5.25
N ILE A 196 -9.94 -5.90 -4.09
CA ILE A 196 -11.06 -6.85 -4.02
C ILE A 196 -12.28 -6.30 -4.76
N ASN A 197 -12.63 -5.02 -4.53
CA ASN A 197 -13.77 -4.37 -5.17
C ASN A 197 -13.47 -3.88 -6.59
N GLY A 198 -12.25 -3.36 -6.79
CA GLY A 198 -11.76 -2.78 -8.03
C GLY A 198 -12.17 -1.33 -8.27
N ARG A 199 -12.71 -0.62 -7.27
CA ARG A 199 -13.18 0.77 -7.42
C ARG A 199 -12.71 1.71 -6.32
N LEU A 200 -12.46 2.97 -6.68
CA LEU A 200 -12.01 4.01 -5.75
C LEU A 200 -13.06 4.46 -4.74
N ASP A 201 -14.34 4.33 -5.07
CA ASP A 201 -15.44 4.75 -4.21
C ASP A 201 -15.95 3.64 -3.29
N PHE A 202 -15.21 2.53 -3.19
CA PHE A 202 -15.40 1.51 -2.16
C PHE A 202 -14.71 1.93 -0.86
N ASN A 203 -15.46 1.91 0.24
CA ASN A 203 -14.93 2.13 1.57
C ASN A 203 -14.88 0.80 2.36
N PRO A 204 -13.69 0.23 2.57
CA PRO A 204 -13.56 -1.06 3.27
C PRO A 204 -13.94 -1.02 4.75
N LEU A 205 -14.22 0.16 5.32
CA LEU A 205 -14.68 0.28 6.70
C LEU A 205 -16.21 0.24 6.85
N LYS A 206 -16.97 0.35 5.75
CA LYS A 206 -18.43 0.55 5.78
C LYS A 206 -19.19 -0.28 4.77
N ASP A 207 -18.60 -0.49 3.60
CA ASP A 207 -19.30 -1.08 2.47
C ASP A 207 -19.19 -2.60 2.51
N GLU A 208 -20.29 -3.27 2.20
CA GLU A 208 -20.35 -4.72 2.02
C GLU A 208 -19.96 -5.11 0.58
N LEU A 209 -19.34 -6.27 0.44
CA LEU A 209 -19.05 -6.95 -0.81
C LEU A 209 -20.03 -8.11 -1.02
N THR A 210 -20.12 -8.59 -2.25
CA THR A 210 -20.88 -9.81 -2.57
C THR A 210 -19.93 -10.89 -3.04
N ALA A 211 -19.75 -11.89 -2.20
CA ALA A 211 -19.02 -13.11 -2.50
C ALA A 211 -19.96 -14.17 -3.13
N PRO A 212 -19.43 -15.24 -3.75
CA PRO A 212 -20.23 -16.34 -4.28
C PRO A 212 -21.17 -17.00 -3.26
N ASP A 213 -20.83 -16.97 -1.97
CA ASP A 213 -21.62 -17.54 -0.86
C ASP A 213 -22.56 -16.53 -0.17
N GLY A 214 -22.57 -15.26 -0.59
CA GLY A 214 -23.43 -14.21 -0.04
C GLY A 214 -22.69 -12.91 0.28
N PRO A 215 -23.29 -12.01 1.09
CA PRO A 215 -22.64 -10.79 1.55
C PRO A 215 -21.37 -11.07 2.36
N PHE A 216 -20.33 -10.26 2.14
CA PHE A 216 -19.02 -10.32 2.81
C PHE A 216 -18.56 -8.94 3.22
#